data_AF-A0A6P5JML7-F1
#
_entry.id   AF-A0A6P5JML7-F1
#
_cell.length_a   1.000
_cell.length_b   1.000
_cell.length_c   1.000
_cell.angle_alpha   90.00
_cell.angle_beta   90.00
_cell.angle_gamma   90.00
#
_symmetry.space_group_name_H-M   'P 1'
#
loop_
_entity.id
_entity.type
_entity.pdbx_description
1 polymer ?
#
loop_
_entity_poly.entity_id
_entity_poly.type
_entity_poly.pdbx_seq_one_letter_code
_entity_poly.pdbx_strand_id
1 'polypeptide(L)'
;MADPTGRSGSEQAPLLSASSGPGCGSQGDSLPVSEEEDLRRRLKYFFMSPCDKFRAKGRKPFKLMLQVAKILIVTIQLILFGLSNQIVVMFREENTVAFKHLFLKDYTDGADDSYAVYTQADLNQSIIFAVDQYLRIPEQSLGRYAYVPGGGGPGANGSALALCQQYYRHGHIDPANDTFNIDPMVVTDCIGVDPAERYPLPPDQEFFLSPSRGSSYKNFTLKFHKLINVTIRFQLKTINLQTIINNEIPDCYTFTILITFDNKAHSGRVPISLETSAHIQECKHPSVFGHGDNRFRLFFDVVVILTCALSFLLCARSLLRGFLLQTEFARFLRRRQGHALSLWERLEFVNGWYILLVASDILTISGTIMKIGIEAKNLASYDVCSILLGTSTLLVWVGVIRYLTFFQKYNILIATLRVALPSVMRFCCCVAVIYLGYCFCGWIVLGPYHMKFRSLSMVSECLFSLINGDDMFVTFAAMQAHSGLVWLFSQLYLYSFISLFIYMVLSLFIALITGSYETIKQHQSEGEAQGSQLQAYIAKCQDSPASGKFRRGSGTACSLLCCCCSREPLQENSLLVN
;
A
#
# COMPACT_ATOMS: atom_id res chain seq x y z
N MET A 1 -17.29 -15.35 61.25
CA MET A 1 -17.14 -15.08 62.70
C MET A 1 -16.15 -16.10 63.23
N ALA A 2 -15.23 -15.65 64.07
CA ALA A 2 -13.89 -16.19 64.28
C ALA A 2 -13.77 -17.67 64.71
N ASP A 3 -12.64 -18.26 64.30
CA ASP A 3 -11.95 -19.44 64.87
C ASP A 3 -11.91 -19.41 66.41
N PRO A 4 -11.75 -20.58 67.08
CA PRO A 4 -10.41 -20.89 67.62
C PRO A 4 -10.02 -22.38 67.77
N THR A 5 -8.81 -22.69 67.31
CA THR A 5 -7.67 -23.37 68.00
C THR A 5 -7.86 -24.28 69.23
N GLY A 6 -7.12 -25.42 69.23
CA GLY A 6 -6.48 -26.03 70.43
C GLY A 6 -6.50 -27.57 70.45
N ARG A 7 -5.47 -28.31 70.00
CA ARG A 7 -4.21 -28.77 70.65
C ARG A 7 -4.37 -29.90 71.69
N SER A 8 -3.50 -30.94 71.57
CA SER A 8 -3.18 -32.08 72.49
C SER A 8 -3.47 -33.44 71.82
N GLY A 9 -2.65 -34.50 71.84
CA GLY A 9 -1.42 -34.83 72.57
C GLY A 9 -0.94 -36.23 72.15
N SER A 10 0.24 -36.62 72.66
CA SER A 10 1.02 -37.87 72.51
C SER A 10 0.21 -39.20 72.54
N GLU A 11 0.67 -40.37 72.05
CA GLU A 11 1.91 -41.08 72.43
C GLU A 11 2.03 -42.45 71.70
N GLN A 12 3.22 -43.07 71.78
CA GLN A 12 3.61 -44.48 71.55
C GLN A 12 4.38 -44.86 70.25
N ALA A 13 5.71 -44.94 70.42
CA ALA A 13 6.69 -45.79 69.72
C ALA A 13 6.48 -47.29 70.09
N PRO A 14 7.31 -48.31 69.71
CA PRO A 14 8.62 -48.29 69.02
C PRO A 14 8.85 -49.45 67.99
N LEU A 15 9.97 -49.47 67.25
CA LEU A 15 10.93 -50.60 67.17
C LEU A 15 12.05 -50.43 66.11
N LEU A 16 13.26 -50.47 66.67
CA LEU A 16 14.62 -50.68 66.15
C LEU A 16 14.84 -51.44 64.81
N SER A 17 15.74 -50.92 63.96
CA SER A 17 17.05 -51.52 63.61
C SER A 17 17.77 -50.64 62.56
N ALA A 18 18.95 -50.08 62.90
CA ALA A 18 20.30 -50.46 62.41
C ALA A 18 20.47 -50.33 60.88
N SER A 19 21.49 -49.73 60.28
CA SER A 19 22.75 -49.09 60.69
C SER A 19 23.50 -48.67 59.40
N SER A 20 24.47 -47.76 59.53
CA SER A 20 25.60 -47.48 58.63
C SER A 20 25.54 -46.25 57.69
N GLY A 21 26.30 -45.22 58.08
CA GLY A 21 27.35 -44.66 57.22
C GLY A 21 27.03 -43.40 56.41
N PRO A 22 28.02 -42.50 56.19
CA PRO A 22 27.83 -41.06 56.20
C PRO A 22 27.83 -40.41 54.81
N GLY A 23 27.19 -39.25 54.72
CA GLY A 23 26.97 -38.55 53.46
C GLY A 23 28.16 -37.81 52.87
N CYS A 24 27.94 -37.28 51.67
CA CYS A 24 28.35 -35.94 51.25
C CYS A 24 27.71 -35.63 49.89
N GLY A 25 27.28 -34.38 49.69
CA GLY A 25 27.09 -33.83 48.35
C GLY A 25 25.66 -33.52 47.93
N SER A 26 25.07 -32.49 48.54
CA SER A 26 24.07 -31.67 47.86
C SER A 26 24.71 -31.01 46.63
N GLN A 27 24.46 -31.53 45.43
CA GLN A 27 24.71 -30.77 44.20
C GLN A 27 23.58 -29.75 44.04
N GLY A 28 23.83 -28.54 44.53
CA GLY A 28 23.17 -27.35 44.00
C GLY A 28 23.66 -27.14 42.58
N ASP A 29 22.75 -27.27 41.62
CA ASP A 29 22.95 -26.99 40.20
C ASP A 29 23.23 -25.48 40.01
N SER A 30 24.48 -25.09 40.22
CA SER A 30 24.99 -23.76 39.91
C SER A 30 25.70 -23.84 38.57
N LEU A 31 25.08 -23.31 37.52
CA LEU A 31 25.77 -23.02 36.26
C LEU A 31 27.00 -22.15 36.59
N PRO A 32 28.19 -22.44 36.03
CA PRO A 32 29.42 -21.74 36.38
C PRO A 32 29.28 -20.24 36.10
N VAL A 33 29.77 -19.39 37.02
CA VAL A 33 29.74 -17.91 36.95
C VAL A 33 30.17 -17.35 35.58
N SER A 34 31.05 -18.08 34.88
CA SER A 34 31.48 -17.77 33.51
C SER A 34 30.34 -17.73 32.48
N GLU A 35 29.35 -18.62 32.56
CA GLU A 35 28.24 -18.67 31.60
C GLU A 35 27.27 -17.49 31.74
N GLU A 36 27.08 -17.00 32.98
CA GLU A 36 26.26 -15.82 33.24
C GLU A 36 26.91 -14.55 32.69
N GLU A 37 28.23 -14.41 32.88
CA GLU A 37 29.00 -13.30 32.29
C GLU A 37 28.97 -13.35 30.76
N ASP A 38 29.07 -14.53 30.16
CA ASP A 38 29.03 -14.70 28.72
C ASP A 38 27.65 -14.41 28.12
N LEU A 39 26.57 -14.80 28.79
CA LEU A 39 25.21 -14.44 28.41
C LEU A 39 25.00 -12.92 28.50
N ARG A 40 25.48 -12.27 29.57
CA ARG A 40 25.46 -10.81 29.71
C ARG A 40 26.24 -10.10 28.61
N ARG A 41 27.45 -10.57 28.28
CA ARG A 41 28.25 -10.00 27.18
C ARG A 41 27.56 -10.17 25.84
N ARG A 42 26.90 -11.31 25.57
CA ARG A 42 26.10 -11.54 24.35
C ARG A 42 24.90 -10.60 24.27
N LEU A 43 24.19 -10.39 25.38
CA LEU A 43 23.07 -9.44 25.50
C LEU A 43 23.53 -8.00 25.27
N LYS A 44 24.57 -7.55 25.97
CA LYS A 44 25.16 -6.22 25.79
C LYS A 44 25.59 -6.00 24.34
N TYR A 45 26.28 -6.98 23.75
CA TYR A 45 26.67 -6.92 22.35
C TYR A 45 25.47 -6.87 21.40
N PHE A 46 24.33 -7.49 21.71
CA PHE A 46 23.14 -7.45 20.85
C PHE A 46 22.53 -6.03 20.78
N PHE A 47 22.41 -5.34 21.91
CA PHE A 47 21.79 -4.00 22.00
C PHE A 47 22.74 -2.83 21.66
N MET A 48 24.05 -3.06 21.55
CA MET A 48 25.01 -2.03 21.13
C MET A 48 24.76 -1.47 19.73
N SER A 49 25.15 -0.21 19.53
CA SER A 49 25.13 0.45 18.23
C SER A 49 26.08 -0.24 17.22
N PRO A 50 25.86 -0.12 15.90
CA PRO A 50 26.77 -0.68 14.90
C PRO A 50 28.19 -0.11 14.99
N CYS A 51 28.34 1.17 15.33
CA CYS A 51 29.65 1.81 15.53
C CYS A 51 30.39 1.21 16.72
N ASP A 52 29.68 0.95 17.83
CA ASP A 52 30.28 0.31 19.01
C ASP A 52 30.62 -1.15 18.74
N LYS A 53 29.80 -1.86 17.96
CA LYS A 53 30.07 -3.23 17.50
C LYS A 53 31.33 -3.30 16.63
N PHE A 54 31.55 -2.29 15.78
CA PHE A 54 32.76 -2.15 15.00
C PHE A 54 33.98 -1.92 15.90
N ARG A 55 33.88 -0.99 16.86
CA ARG A 55 34.96 -0.73 17.83
C ARG A 55 35.30 -1.98 18.68
N ALA A 56 34.29 -2.78 19.05
CA ALA A 56 34.48 -3.97 19.88
C ALA A 56 35.10 -5.18 19.15
N LYS A 57 34.70 -5.46 17.89
CA LYS A 57 35.14 -6.66 17.16
C LYS A 57 35.98 -6.40 15.90
N GLY A 58 36.11 -5.15 15.45
CA GLY A 58 36.84 -4.79 14.22
C GLY A 58 36.20 -5.28 12.91
N ARG A 59 34.98 -5.84 12.93
CA ARG A 59 34.30 -6.36 11.74
C ARG A 59 33.64 -5.23 10.95
N LYS A 60 34.07 -5.01 9.70
CA LYS A 60 33.51 -3.98 8.80
C LYS A 60 31.96 -4.04 8.77
N PRO A 61 31.25 -2.90 8.86
CA PRO A 61 29.79 -2.86 8.98
C PRO A 61 29.08 -3.05 7.63
N PHE A 62 29.26 -4.21 7.00
CA PHE A 62 28.67 -4.53 5.69
C PHE A 62 27.14 -4.34 5.65
N LYS A 63 26.44 -4.64 6.75
CA LYS A 63 24.98 -4.42 6.85
C LYS A 63 24.59 -2.96 6.68
N LEU A 64 25.38 -2.02 7.21
CA LEU A 64 25.09 -0.59 7.08
C LEU A 64 25.31 -0.14 5.63
N MET A 65 26.46 -0.51 5.05
CA MET A 65 26.80 -0.16 3.66
C MET A 65 25.78 -0.72 2.67
N LEU A 66 25.33 -1.97 2.86
CA LEU A 66 24.31 -2.57 2.01
C LEU A 66 22.98 -1.81 2.07
N GLN A 67 22.59 -1.34 3.25
CA GLN A 67 21.33 -0.59 3.41
C GLN A 67 21.41 0.81 2.80
N VAL A 68 22.55 1.50 2.91
CA VAL A 68 22.78 2.77 2.22
C VAL A 68 22.75 2.57 0.70
N ALA A 69 23.41 1.52 0.20
CA ALA A 69 23.35 1.17 -1.22
C ALA A 69 21.92 0.84 -1.67
N LYS A 70 21.16 0.08 -0.86
CA LYS A 70 19.75 -0.25 -1.13
C LYS A 70 18.90 1.02 -1.29
N ILE A 71 19.05 2.01 -0.40
CA ILE A 71 18.30 3.26 -0.46
C ILE A 71 18.52 3.95 -1.81
N LEU A 72 19.78 4.08 -2.24
CA LEU A 72 20.11 4.72 -3.52
C LEU A 72 19.57 3.91 -4.71
N ILE A 73 19.81 2.60 -4.73
CA ILE A 73 19.43 1.72 -5.84
C ILE A 73 17.90 1.70 -6.01
N VAL A 74 17.13 1.50 -4.93
CA VAL A 74 15.66 1.46 -4.98
C VAL A 74 15.07 2.82 -5.34
N THR A 75 15.67 3.92 -4.87
CA THR A 75 15.21 5.27 -5.23
C THR A 75 15.44 5.56 -6.71
N ILE A 76 16.62 5.21 -7.24
CA ILE A 76 16.91 5.34 -8.68
C ILE A 76 15.94 4.47 -9.50
N GLN A 77 15.66 3.25 -9.05
CA GLN A 77 14.68 2.36 -9.70
C GLN A 77 13.30 3.02 -9.77
N LEU A 78 12.82 3.58 -8.66
CA LEU A 78 11.52 4.22 -8.58
C LEU A 78 11.44 5.43 -9.51
N ILE A 79 12.49 6.25 -9.59
CA ILE A 79 12.53 7.42 -10.48
C ILE A 79 12.47 6.97 -11.94
N LEU A 80 13.29 5.99 -12.34
CA LEU A 80 13.30 5.48 -13.71
C LEU A 80 11.93 4.87 -14.10
N PHE A 81 11.34 4.09 -13.19
CA PHE A 81 10.00 3.53 -13.40
C PHE A 81 8.93 4.63 -13.44
N GLY A 82 9.02 5.62 -12.54
CA GLY A 82 8.06 6.72 -12.44
C GLY A 82 8.03 7.58 -13.69
N LEU A 83 9.17 7.87 -14.30
CA LEU A 83 9.25 8.62 -15.57
C LEU A 83 8.58 7.86 -16.72
N SER A 84 8.82 6.55 -16.82
CA SER A 84 8.17 5.71 -17.85
C SER A 84 6.66 5.60 -17.60
N ASN A 85 6.25 5.35 -16.35
CA ASN A 85 4.84 5.27 -15.99
C ASN A 85 4.08 6.59 -16.20
N GLN A 86 4.71 7.73 -15.91
CA GLN A 86 4.12 9.05 -16.14
C GLN A 86 3.77 9.26 -17.62
N ILE A 87 4.64 8.84 -18.55
CA ILE A 87 4.37 8.97 -20.00
C ILE A 87 3.19 8.09 -20.41
N VAL A 88 3.11 6.87 -19.88
CA VAL A 88 1.98 5.96 -20.15
C VAL A 88 0.66 6.53 -19.63
N VAL A 89 0.65 7.08 -18.41
CA VAL A 89 -0.54 7.66 -17.79
C VAL A 89 -0.95 8.94 -18.51
N MET A 90 -0.03 9.87 -18.79
CA MET A 90 -0.35 11.10 -19.53
C MET A 90 -0.90 10.77 -20.92
N PHE A 91 -0.30 9.83 -21.65
CA PHE A 91 -0.83 9.42 -22.95
C PHE A 91 -2.25 8.84 -22.84
N ARG A 92 -2.56 8.05 -21.80
CA ARG A 92 -3.91 7.53 -21.55
C ARG A 92 -4.90 8.66 -21.23
N GLU A 93 -4.52 9.60 -20.38
CA GLU A 93 -5.37 10.72 -19.97
C GLU A 93 -5.64 11.68 -21.14
N GLU A 94 -4.61 12.09 -21.88
CA GLU A 94 -4.74 12.96 -23.05
C GLU A 94 -5.65 12.35 -24.13
N ASN A 95 -5.49 11.05 -24.43
CA ASN A 95 -6.40 10.36 -25.36
C ASN A 95 -7.82 10.29 -24.80
N THR A 96 -8.00 10.11 -23.49
CA THR A 96 -9.34 10.08 -22.88
C THR A 96 -10.03 11.44 -23.00
N VAL A 97 -9.32 12.53 -22.76
CA VAL A 97 -9.83 13.90 -22.97
C VAL A 97 -10.16 14.12 -24.45
N ALA A 98 -9.27 13.71 -25.37
CA ALA A 98 -9.55 13.80 -26.80
C ALA A 98 -10.82 13.01 -27.20
N PHE A 99 -11.02 11.81 -26.66
CA PHE A 99 -12.23 11.02 -26.92
C PHE A 99 -13.50 11.67 -26.36
N LYS A 100 -13.43 12.34 -25.20
CA LYS A 100 -14.57 13.10 -24.67
C LYS A 100 -14.97 14.21 -25.66
N HIS A 101 -14.02 15.00 -26.14
CA HIS A 101 -14.28 16.06 -27.13
C HIS A 101 -14.74 15.54 -28.51
N LEU A 102 -14.29 14.35 -28.92
CA LEU A 102 -14.68 13.77 -30.21
C LEU A 102 -16.06 13.11 -30.19
N PHE A 103 -16.41 12.39 -29.12
CA PHE A 103 -17.62 11.56 -29.08
C PHE A 103 -18.77 12.17 -28.28
N LEU A 104 -18.50 13.08 -27.34
CA LEU A 104 -19.54 13.75 -26.56
C LEU A 104 -19.88 15.09 -27.21
N LYS A 105 -21.14 15.26 -27.58
CA LYS A 105 -21.63 16.47 -28.26
C LYS A 105 -21.57 17.66 -27.29
N ASP A 106 -20.96 18.77 -27.71
CA ASP A 106 -20.90 20.03 -26.94
C ASP A 106 -20.24 19.86 -25.53
N TYR A 107 -19.27 18.95 -25.40
CA TYR A 107 -18.54 18.73 -24.14
C TYR A 107 -17.58 19.89 -23.81
N THR A 108 -17.46 20.21 -22.52
CA THR A 108 -16.54 21.23 -21.99
C THR A 108 -15.71 20.68 -20.83
N ASP A 109 -14.46 21.11 -20.74
CA ASP A 109 -13.53 20.64 -19.70
C ASP A 109 -14.05 21.02 -18.30
N GLY A 110 -14.06 20.03 -17.40
CA GLY A 110 -14.54 20.19 -16.01
C GLY A 110 -16.04 19.96 -15.79
N ALA A 111 -16.79 19.61 -16.84
CA ALA A 111 -18.23 19.32 -16.75
C ALA A 111 -18.57 17.83 -16.46
N ASP A 112 -17.59 16.99 -16.10
CA ASP A 112 -17.77 15.53 -15.99
C ASP A 112 -18.96 15.10 -15.11
N ASP A 113 -19.17 15.75 -13.96
CA ASP A 113 -20.26 15.41 -13.03
C ASP A 113 -21.62 16.03 -13.42
N SER A 114 -21.61 17.08 -14.23
CA SER A 114 -22.80 17.87 -14.60
C SER A 114 -23.30 17.58 -16.01
N TYR A 115 -22.49 16.96 -16.87
CA TYR A 115 -22.81 16.66 -18.26
C TYR A 115 -23.92 15.59 -18.34
N ALA A 116 -25.11 16.05 -18.73
CA ALA A 116 -26.31 15.24 -18.81
C ALA A 116 -27.27 15.78 -19.85
N VAL A 117 -28.14 14.91 -20.35
CA VAL A 117 -29.20 15.24 -21.31
C VAL A 117 -30.56 15.14 -20.63
N TYR A 118 -31.49 16.02 -21.06
CA TYR A 118 -32.81 16.19 -20.46
C TYR A 118 -33.99 15.88 -21.40
N THR A 119 -33.75 15.81 -22.71
CA THR A 119 -34.83 15.55 -23.70
C THR A 119 -34.58 14.26 -24.48
N GLN A 120 -35.67 13.62 -24.94
CA GLN A 120 -35.59 12.40 -25.76
C GLN A 120 -34.93 12.66 -27.11
N ALA A 121 -35.17 13.84 -27.70
CA ALA A 121 -34.59 14.24 -28.98
C ALA A 121 -33.07 14.45 -28.85
N ASP A 122 -32.63 15.14 -27.80
CA ASP A 122 -31.22 15.36 -27.52
C ASP A 122 -30.50 14.04 -27.24
N LEU A 123 -31.14 13.09 -26.53
CA LEU A 123 -30.53 11.78 -26.25
C LEU A 123 -30.27 11.01 -27.54
N ASN A 124 -31.28 10.93 -28.41
CA ASN A 124 -31.14 10.30 -29.72
C ASN A 124 -30.08 11.02 -30.58
N GLN A 125 -30.06 12.35 -30.55
CA GLN A 125 -29.07 13.13 -31.29
C GLN A 125 -27.65 12.87 -30.78
N SER A 126 -27.43 12.81 -29.47
CA SER A 126 -26.13 12.51 -28.87
C SER A 126 -25.64 11.10 -29.21
N ILE A 127 -26.53 10.10 -29.24
CA ILE A 127 -26.19 8.74 -29.66
C ILE A 127 -25.79 8.72 -31.14
N ILE A 128 -26.60 9.34 -32.01
CA ILE A 128 -26.31 9.40 -33.45
C ILE A 128 -25.01 10.17 -33.70
N PHE A 129 -24.78 11.28 -32.98
CA PHE A 129 -23.55 12.05 -33.07
C PHE A 129 -22.33 11.19 -32.73
N ALA A 130 -22.34 10.45 -31.62
CA ALA A 130 -21.24 9.59 -31.23
C ALA A 130 -20.92 8.50 -32.29
N VAL A 131 -21.96 7.89 -32.87
CA VAL A 131 -21.79 6.87 -33.93
C VAL A 131 -21.29 7.49 -35.24
N ASP A 132 -21.83 8.64 -35.66
CA ASP A 132 -21.39 9.35 -36.86
C ASP A 132 -19.94 9.81 -36.73
N GLN A 133 -19.56 10.30 -35.54
CA GLN A 133 -18.18 10.66 -35.22
C GLN A 133 -17.26 9.44 -35.28
N TYR A 134 -17.68 8.31 -34.70
CA TYR A 134 -16.94 7.06 -34.81
C TYR A 134 -16.66 6.64 -36.26
N LEU A 135 -17.64 6.75 -37.14
CA LEU A 135 -17.49 6.40 -38.57
C LEU A 135 -16.58 7.36 -39.35
N ARG A 136 -16.37 8.59 -38.85
CA ARG A 136 -15.56 9.64 -39.49
C ARG A 136 -14.22 9.89 -38.81
N ILE A 137 -13.84 9.10 -37.80
CA ILE A 137 -12.59 9.27 -37.04
C ILE A 137 -11.37 9.52 -37.96
N PRO A 138 -11.07 8.69 -38.99
CA PRO A 138 -9.86 8.86 -39.80
C PRO A 138 -9.75 10.20 -40.53
N GLU A 139 -10.86 10.91 -40.73
CA GLU A 139 -10.91 12.18 -41.44
C GLU A 139 -10.93 13.39 -40.48
N GLN A 140 -11.51 13.22 -39.29
CA GLN A 140 -11.73 14.33 -38.34
C GLN A 140 -10.70 14.38 -37.20
N SER A 141 -10.14 13.24 -36.78
CA SER A 141 -9.25 13.21 -35.62
C SER A 141 -7.82 13.64 -35.98
N LEU A 142 -7.19 14.42 -35.09
CA LEU A 142 -5.75 14.74 -35.17
C LEU A 142 -4.87 13.52 -34.85
N GLY A 143 -5.37 12.63 -33.98
CA GLY A 143 -4.71 11.36 -33.66
C GLY A 143 -4.89 10.33 -34.77
N ARG A 144 -3.92 9.43 -34.93
CA ARG A 144 -4.02 8.31 -35.87
C ARG A 144 -4.65 7.11 -35.16
N TYR A 145 -5.95 6.92 -35.35
CA TYR A 145 -6.69 5.78 -34.80
C TYR A 145 -7.04 4.76 -35.87
N ALA A 146 -6.97 3.49 -35.52
CA ALA A 146 -7.38 2.37 -36.36
C ALA A 146 -8.50 1.56 -35.70
N TYR A 147 -9.46 1.11 -36.48
CA TYR A 147 -10.56 0.27 -36.00
C TYR A 147 -10.09 -1.16 -35.67
N VAL A 148 -10.80 -1.81 -34.75
CA VAL A 148 -10.57 -3.21 -34.38
C VAL A 148 -11.80 -4.04 -34.77
N PRO A 149 -11.68 -4.98 -35.73
CA PRO A 149 -12.74 -5.94 -36.04
C PRO A 149 -13.12 -6.73 -34.79
N GLY A 150 -14.42 -6.91 -34.53
CA GLY A 150 -14.91 -7.56 -33.30
C GLY A 150 -14.71 -6.75 -32.01
N GLY A 151 -14.28 -5.49 -32.11
CA GLY A 151 -14.06 -4.59 -30.98
C GLY A 151 -15.32 -4.26 -30.17
N GLY A 152 -16.51 -4.47 -30.73
CA GLY A 152 -17.80 -4.30 -30.05
C GLY A 152 -18.07 -5.32 -28.94
N GLY A 153 -17.29 -6.40 -28.87
CA GLY A 153 -17.46 -7.47 -27.88
C GLY A 153 -18.52 -8.51 -28.27
N PRO A 154 -18.88 -9.44 -27.34
CA PRO A 154 -19.72 -10.59 -27.66
C PRO A 154 -21.16 -10.23 -28.06
N GLY A 155 -21.65 -9.04 -27.67
CA GLY A 155 -22.99 -8.56 -28.02
C GLY A 155 -23.14 -8.05 -29.46
N ALA A 156 -22.05 -7.96 -30.24
CA ALA A 156 -22.03 -7.31 -31.55
C ALA A 156 -21.84 -8.29 -32.73
N ASN A 157 -21.90 -9.60 -32.52
CA ASN A 157 -21.72 -10.63 -33.57
C ASN A 157 -20.47 -10.43 -34.45
N GLY A 158 -19.38 -9.88 -33.88
CA GLY A 158 -18.13 -9.61 -34.62
C GLY A 158 -17.99 -8.18 -35.18
N SER A 159 -18.96 -7.29 -34.95
CA SER A 159 -18.88 -5.90 -35.42
C SER A 159 -17.86 -5.07 -34.62
N ALA A 160 -17.37 -3.99 -35.22
CA ALA A 160 -16.36 -3.09 -34.66
C ALA A 160 -16.92 -2.16 -33.57
N LEU A 161 -18.18 -1.74 -33.69
CA LEU A 161 -18.92 -0.97 -32.68
C LEU A 161 -20.20 -1.71 -32.28
N ALA A 162 -20.51 -1.67 -30.98
CA ALA A 162 -21.75 -2.18 -30.40
C ALA A 162 -22.55 -1.03 -29.78
N LEU A 163 -23.78 -0.84 -30.25
CA LEU A 163 -24.77 0.03 -29.63
C LEU A 163 -25.80 -0.86 -28.91
N CYS A 164 -25.81 -0.84 -27.59
CA CYS A 164 -26.68 -1.70 -26.78
C CYS A 164 -27.60 -0.87 -25.89
N GLN A 165 -28.88 -1.22 -25.84
CA GLN A 165 -29.83 -0.72 -24.84
C GLN A 165 -30.13 -1.81 -23.81
N GLN A 166 -30.17 -1.45 -22.54
CA GLN A 166 -30.67 -2.32 -21.48
C GLN A 166 -32.00 -1.77 -20.99
N TYR A 167 -33.01 -2.64 -20.94
CA TYR A 167 -34.34 -2.25 -20.51
C TYR A 167 -35.05 -3.38 -19.74
N TYR A 168 -36.03 -3.03 -18.92
CA TYR A 168 -36.86 -4.01 -18.22
C TYR A 168 -37.72 -4.81 -19.20
N ARG A 169 -37.81 -6.13 -19.03
CA ARG A 169 -38.57 -7.01 -19.93
C ARG A 169 -40.00 -6.51 -20.11
N HIS A 170 -40.67 -6.28 -18.99
CA HIS A 170 -41.98 -5.64 -18.90
C HIS A 170 -41.86 -4.39 -18.02
N GLY A 171 -42.48 -3.29 -18.44
CA GLY A 171 -42.42 -2.03 -17.70
C GLY A 171 -43.53 -1.11 -18.17
N HIS A 172 -44.68 -1.19 -17.51
CA HIS A 172 -45.76 -0.23 -17.68
C HIS A 172 -45.75 0.69 -16.45
N ILE A 173 -45.52 1.98 -16.66
CA ILE A 173 -45.48 2.99 -15.61
C ILE A 173 -46.45 4.08 -16.03
N ASP A 174 -47.52 4.26 -15.28
CA ASP A 174 -48.51 5.30 -15.51
C ASP A 174 -48.63 6.19 -14.28
N PRO A 175 -47.87 7.31 -14.25
CA PRO A 175 -47.93 8.27 -13.15
C PRO A 175 -49.28 8.97 -13.02
N ALA A 176 -50.12 8.99 -14.06
CA ALA A 176 -51.44 9.64 -13.98
C ALA A 176 -52.44 8.82 -13.17
N ASN A 177 -52.29 7.49 -13.20
CA ASN A 177 -53.13 6.54 -12.46
C ASN A 177 -52.44 5.99 -11.20
N ASP A 178 -51.24 6.48 -10.84
CA ASP A 178 -50.41 5.95 -9.73
C ASP A 178 -50.17 4.43 -9.79
N THR A 179 -50.16 3.83 -10.99
CA THR A 179 -49.97 2.38 -11.18
C THR A 179 -48.68 2.06 -11.94
N PHE A 180 -48.04 0.95 -11.54
CA PHE A 180 -46.88 0.41 -12.26
C PHE A 180 -46.91 -1.12 -12.25
N ASN A 181 -46.41 -1.73 -13.32
CA ASN A 181 -46.17 -3.16 -13.44
C ASN A 181 -44.83 -3.37 -14.14
N ILE A 182 -43.82 -3.79 -13.38
CA ILE A 182 -42.43 -3.90 -13.83
C ILE A 182 -41.93 -5.32 -13.54
N ASP A 183 -41.37 -5.96 -14.57
CA ASP A 183 -40.56 -7.17 -14.44
C ASP A 183 -39.09 -6.74 -14.37
N PRO A 184 -38.39 -6.94 -13.23
CA PRO A 184 -37.02 -6.49 -13.05
C PRO A 184 -36.00 -7.25 -13.91
N MET A 185 -36.41 -8.29 -14.66
CA MET A 185 -35.53 -8.97 -15.61
C MET A 185 -35.02 -7.99 -16.68
N VAL A 186 -33.70 -7.83 -16.75
CA VAL A 186 -33.03 -6.95 -17.71
C VAL A 186 -32.86 -7.68 -19.04
N VAL A 187 -33.35 -7.07 -20.11
CA VAL A 187 -33.13 -7.51 -21.49
C VAL A 187 -32.14 -6.56 -22.15
N THR A 188 -31.12 -7.12 -22.80
CA THR A 188 -30.13 -6.36 -23.57
C THR A 188 -30.40 -6.55 -25.05
N ASP A 189 -30.52 -5.46 -25.79
CA ASP A 189 -30.72 -5.44 -27.24
C ASP A 189 -29.60 -4.63 -27.88
N CYS A 190 -28.86 -5.24 -28.80
CA CYS A 190 -27.63 -4.69 -29.36
C CYS A 190 -27.67 -4.66 -30.89
N ILE A 191 -27.14 -3.58 -31.46
CA ILE A 191 -26.89 -3.44 -32.89
C ILE A 191 -25.39 -3.26 -33.12
N GLY A 192 -24.86 -4.03 -34.07
CA GLY A 192 -23.50 -3.89 -34.57
C GLY A 192 -23.40 -2.85 -35.67
N VAL A 193 -22.36 -2.02 -35.63
CA VAL A 193 -22.05 -1.04 -36.67
C VAL A 193 -20.59 -1.21 -37.08
N ASP A 194 -20.36 -1.40 -38.38
CA ASP A 194 -19.03 -1.53 -38.95
C ASP A 194 -18.69 -0.30 -39.81
N PRO A 195 -17.48 0.25 -39.69
CA PRO A 195 -17.01 1.29 -40.59
C PRO A 195 -16.84 0.71 -41.99
N ALA A 196 -17.13 1.50 -43.03
CA ALA A 196 -16.85 1.11 -44.41
C ALA A 196 -15.33 0.92 -44.56
N GLU A 197 -14.88 -0.32 -44.75
CA GLU A 197 -13.46 -0.62 -44.91
C GLU A 197 -12.86 0.18 -46.08
N ARG A 198 -11.87 1.04 -45.79
CA ARG A 198 -10.93 1.57 -46.79
C ARG A 198 -9.69 0.68 -46.91
N TYR A 199 -9.85 -0.64 -46.86
CA TYR A 199 -8.76 -1.56 -47.17
C TYR A 199 -8.90 -2.04 -48.62
N PRO A 200 -7.85 -1.96 -49.45
CA PRO A 200 -7.81 -2.75 -50.68
C PRO A 200 -7.66 -4.22 -50.25
N LEU A 201 -8.76 -4.97 -50.31
CA LEU A 201 -8.72 -6.42 -50.19
C LEU A 201 -8.01 -7.01 -51.43
N PRO A 202 -7.22 -8.08 -51.27
CA PRO A 202 -6.78 -8.90 -52.40
C PRO A 202 -7.99 -9.41 -53.21
N PRO A 203 -7.90 -9.47 -54.56
CA PRO A 203 -9.03 -9.71 -55.46
C PRO A 203 -9.71 -11.09 -55.33
N ASP A 204 -9.19 -11.97 -54.47
CA ASP A 204 -9.57 -13.37 -54.30
C ASP A 204 -10.58 -13.61 -53.15
N GLN A 205 -10.99 -12.57 -52.41
CA GLN A 205 -11.97 -12.68 -51.32
C GLN A 205 -13.24 -11.81 -51.46
N GLU A 206 -13.51 -11.25 -52.65
CA GLU A 206 -14.76 -10.48 -52.90
C GLU A 206 -16.04 -11.34 -52.86
N PHE A 207 -15.94 -12.68 -52.90
CA PHE A 207 -17.12 -13.54 -53.11
C PHE A 207 -17.82 -14.02 -51.82
N PHE A 208 -17.27 -13.80 -50.62
CA PHE A 208 -17.84 -14.34 -49.37
C PHE A 208 -18.32 -13.31 -48.34
N LEU A 209 -18.12 -12.02 -48.59
CA LEU A 209 -18.69 -10.96 -47.75
C LEU A 209 -19.81 -10.30 -48.53
N SER A 210 -20.99 -10.92 -48.48
CA SER A 210 -22.22 -10.17 -48.73
C SER A 210 -22.18 -8.91 -47.85
N PRO A 211 -22.46 -7.70 -48.37
CA PRO A 211 -22.66 -6.55 -47.52
C PRO A 211 -23.86 -6.92 -46.65
N SER A 212 -23.62 -7.31 -45.41
CA SER A 212 -24.68 -7.55 -44.45
C SER A 212 -25.47 -6.25 -44.38
N ARG A 213 -26.64 -6.31 -45.02
CA ARG A 213 -27.69 -5.29 -45.11
C ARG A 213 -27.51 -4.25 -44.03
N GLY A 214 -27.31 -3.00 -44.47
CA GLY A 214 -27.28 -1.82 -43.61
C GLY A 214 -28.47 -1.81 -42.67
N SER A 215 -28.28 -2.39 -41.48
CA SER A 215 -29.07 -2.13 -40.30
C SER A 215 -28.75 -0.70 -39.93
N SER A 216 -29.53 0.23 -40.49
CA SER A 216 -29.42 1.65 -40.23
C SER A 216 -29.56 1.83 -38.72
N TYR A 217 -28.45 2.09 -38.03
CA TYR A 217 -28.44 2.48 -36.61
C TYR A 217 -29.37 3.67 -36.36
N LYS A 218 -29.75 4.42 -37.42
CA LYS A 218 -30.77 5.48 -37.41
C LYS A 218 -32.20 4.96 -37.18
N ASN A 219 -32.47 3.67 -37.39
CA ASN A 219 -33.75 3.02 -37.10
C ASN A 219 -33.80 2.43 -35.69
N PHE A 220 -32.75 2.63 -34.87
CA PHE A 220 -32.72 2.16 -33.49
C PHE A 220 -33.69 2.98 -32.63
N THR A 221 -34.76 2.34 -32.16
CA THR A 221 -35.79 2.99 -31.35
C THR A 221 -35.60 2.68 -29.87
N LEU A 222 -35.38 3.74 -29.08
CA LEU A 222 -35.21 3.64 -27.64
C LEU A 222 -36.55 3.48 -26.93
N LYS A 223 -36.61 2.53 -25.99
CA LYS A 223 -37.80 2.26 -25.16
C LYS A 223 -37.76 3.05 -23.86
N PHE A 224 -37.86 4.39 -23.93
CA PHE A 224 -37.68 5.31 -22.79
C PHE A 224 -38.42 4.92 -21.50
N HIS A 225 -39.68 4.46 -21.61
CA HIS A 225 -40.52 4.12 -20.45
C HIS A 225 -39.97 2.96 -19.60
N LYS A 226 -39.05 2.16 -20.12
CA LYS A 226 -38.44 1.01 -19.44
C LYS A 226 -36.92 0.94 -19.61
N LEU A 227 -36.32 2.02 -20.12
CA LEU A 227 -34.90 2.11 -20.43
C LEU A 227 -34.08 2.31 -19.16
N ILE A 228 -33.12 1.41 -18.91
CA ILE A 228 -32.20 1.49 -17.78
C ILE A 228 -30.96 2.28 -18.19
N ASN A 229 -30.33 1.90 -19.30
CA ASN A 229 -29.19 2.61 -19.87
C ASN A 229 -29.04 2.31 -21.37
N VAL A 230 -28.25 3.14 -22.03
CA VAL A 230 -27.71 2.87 -23.37
C VAL A 230 -26.20 2.87 -23.26
N THR A 231 -25.55 1.95 -23.95
CA THR A 231 -24.10 1.80 -23.98
C THR A 231 -23.61 1.76 -25.41
N ILE A 232 -22.54 2.51 -25.69
CA ILE A 232 -21.81 2.47 -26.96
C ILE A 232 -20.42 1.96 -26.64
N ARG A 233 -20.07 0.79 -27.18
CA ARG A 233 -18.79 0.13 -26.94
C ARG A 233 -18.06 -0.09 -28.24
N PHE A 234 -16.81 0.33 -28.31
CA PHE A 234 -15.93 0.06 -29.44
C PHE A 234 -14.46 0.07 -29.02
N GLN A 235 -13.59 -0.40 -29.90
CA GLN A 235 -12.15 -0.40 -29.69
C GLN A 235 -11.42 0.38 -30.78
N LEU A 236 -10.43 1.17 -30.36
CA LEU A 236 -9.53 1.93 -31.22
C LEU A 236 -8.08 1.59 -30.91
N LYS A 237 -7.29 1.35 -31.96
CA LYS A 237 -5.84 1.17 -31.86
C LYS A 237 -5.11 2.46 -32.18
N THR A 238 -4.06 2.75 -31.45
CA THR A 238 -3.13 3.85 -31.72
C THR A 238 -1.72 3.45 -31.29
N ILE A 239 -0.73 4.26 -31.68
CA ILE A 239 0.68 4.03 -31.38
C ILE A 239 1.18 5.23 -30.58
N ASN A 240 1.85 4.98 -29.46
CA ASN A 240 2.42 6.04 -28.66
C ASN A 240 3.82 6.42 -29.16
N LEU A 241 3.89 7.47 -29.98
CA LEU A 241 5.15 7.99 -30.53
C LEU A 241 5.98 8.81 -29.53
N GLN A 242 5.42 9.25 -28.40
CA GLN A 242 6.14 10.05 -27.40
C GLN A 242 7.30 9.27 -26.76
N THR A 243 7.18 7.94 -26.71
CA THR A 243 8.20 7.01 -26.19
C THR A 243 9.55 7.10 -26.92
N ILE A 244 9.55 7.51 -28.20
CA ILE A 244 10.76 7.68 -29.02
C ILE A 244 11.69 8.75 -28.42
N ILE A 245 11.12 9.81 -27.82
CA ILE A 245 11.89 10.89 -27.19
C ILE A 245 12.79 10.36 -26.07
N ASN A 246 12.38 9.28 -25.42
CA ASN A 246 13.10 8.65 -24.31
C ASN A 246 13.93 7.42 -24.73
N ASN A 247 14.20 7.28 -26.03
CA ASN A 247 14.89 6.13 -26.63
C ASN A 247 14.18 4.79 -26.36
N GLU A 248 12.87 4.79 -26.16
CA GLU A 248 12.06 3.57 -26.01
C GLU A 248 11.34 3.23 -27.31
N ILE A 249 11.08 1.93 -27.51
CA ILE A 249 10.32 1.46 -28.68
C ILE A 249 8.83 1.80 -28.47
N PRO A 250 8.14 2.37 -29.48
CA PRO A 250 6.71 2.64 -29.40
C PRO A 250 5.86 1.40 -29.12
N ASP A 251 5.02 1.51 -28.10
CA ASP A 251 3.99 0.53 -27.79
C ASP A 251 2.70 0.77 -28.59
N CYS A 252 2.00 -0.32 -28.89
CA CYS A 252 0.69 -0.31 -29.52
C CYS A 252 -0.40 -0.33 -28.44
N TYR A 253 -1.23 0.70 -28.42
CA TYR A 253 -2.34 0.84 -27.48
C TYR A 253 -3.64 0.42 -28.14
N THR A 254 -4.44 -0.36 -27.44
CA THR A 254 -5.84 -0.64 -27.79
C THR A 254 -6.72 -0.04 -26.71
N PHE A 255 -7.39 1.06 -27.02
CA PHE A 255 -8.38 1.69 -26.15
C PHE A 255 -9.73 0.99 -26.36
N THR A 256 -10.34 0.52 -25.28
CA THR A 256 -11.76 0.16 -25.25
C THR A 256 -12.50 1.35 -24.67
N ILE A 257 -13.33 1.98 -25.50
CA ILE A 257 -14.14 3.13 -25.15
C ILE A 257 -15.55 2.63 -24.85
N LEU A 258 -16.10 3.05 -23.71
CA LEU A 258 -17.46 2.80 -23.29
C LEU A 258 -18.15 4.12 -22.99
N ILE A 259 -19.14 4.49 -23.80
CA ILE A 259 -20.01 5.63 -23.54
C ILE A 259 -21.28 5.10 -22.90
N THR A 260 -21.60 5.58 -21.70
CA THR A 260 -22.78 5.14 -20.93
C THR A 260 -23.74 6.30 -20.76
N PHE A 261 -24.98 6.07 -21.17
CA PHE A 261 -26.12 6.95 -20.92
C PHE A 261 -26.92 6.32 -19.78
N ASP A 262 -26.74 6.79 -18.55
CA ASP A 262 -27.34 6.15 -17.37
C ASP A 262 -28.71 6.76 -17.04
N ASN A 263 -29.78 5.97 -17.14
CA ASN A 263 -31.15 6.35 -16.79
C ASN A 263 -31.71 5.55 -15.60
N LYS A 264 -30.86 4.89 -14.79
CA LYS A 264 -31.31 4.05 -13.65
C LYS A 264 -32.19 4.79 -12.64
N ALA A 265 -31.97 6.10 -12.46
CA ALA A 265 -32.74 6.91 -11.53
C ALA A 265 -34.12 7.34 -12.07
N HIS A 266 -34.36 7.21 -13.37
CA HIS A 266 -35.59 7.65 -14.05
C HIS A 266 -36.06 9.08 -13.68
N SER A 267 -35.12 9.98 -13.41
CA SER A 267 -35.38 11.33 -12.88
C SER A 267 -35.57 12.40 -13.96
N GLY A 268 -35.60 12.01 -15.25
CA GLY A 268 -35.62 12.93 -16.38
C GLY A 268 -34.25 13.56 -16.71
N ARG A 269 -33.20 13.25 -15.94
CA ARG A 269 -31.81 13.60 -16.23
C ARG A 269 -31.01 12.33 -16.54
N VAL A 270 -30.45 12.25 -17.74
CA VAL A 270 -29.59 11.14 -18.18
C VAL A 270 -28.14 11.62 -18.22
N PRO A 271 -27.34 11.40 -17.14
CA PRO A 271 -25.90 11.65 -17.19
C PRO A 271 -25.23 10.78 -18.26
N ILE A 272 -24.25 11.37 -18.94
CA ILE A 272 -23.45 10.68 -19.97
C ILE A 272 -22.01 10.62 -19.47
N SER A 273 -21.47 9.41 -19.35
CA SER A 273 -20.07 9.20 -19.01
C SER A 273 -19.33 8.50 -20.15
N LEU A 274 -18.06 8.85 -20.33
CA LEU A 274 -17.15 8.16 -21.24
C LEU A 274 -16.00 7.58 -20.42
N GLU A 275 -15.92 6.25 -20.40
CA GLU A 275 -14.88 5.51 -19.72
C GLU A 275 -13.94 4.86 -20.73
N THR A 276 -12.64 4.91 -20.44
CA THR A 276 -11.60 4.33 -21.29
C THR A 276 -10.76 3.32 -20.51
N SER A 277 -10.57 2.16 -21.11
CA SER A 277 -9.59 1.17 -20.65
C SER A 277 -8.56 0.94 -21.73
N ALA A 278 -7.28 1.04 -21.38
CA ALA A 278 -6.18 0.89 -22.30
C ALA A 278 -5.54 -0.50 -22.12
N HIS A 279 -5.39 -1.24 -23.21
CA HIS A 279 -4.60 -2.45 -23.27
C HIS A 279 -3.31 -2.18 -24.07
N ILE A 280 -2.17 -2.50 -23.48
CA ILE A 280 -0.83 -2.18 -24.01
C ILE A 280 -0.20 -3.47 -24.50
N GLN A 281 0.28 -3.46 -25.75
CA GLN A 281 0.97 -4.58 -26.37
C GLN A 281 2.13 -4.09 -27.24
N GLU A 282 3.14 -4.95 -27.44
CA GLU A 282 4.21 -4.68 -28.40
C GLU A 282 3.67 -4.66 -29.83
N CYS A 283 4.12 -3.69 -30.62
CA CYS A 283 3.80 -3.62 -32.04
C CYS A 283 4.52 -4.74 -32.81
N LYS A 284 3.87 -5.30 -33.85
CA LYS A 284 4.48 -6.31 -34.72
C LYS A 284 5.52 -5.64 -35.63
N HIS A 285 6.81 -5.96 -35.43
CA HIS A 285 7.98 -5.44 -36.17
C HIS A 285 8.27 -3.94 -35.98
N PRO A 286 8.72 -3.50 -34.78
CA PRO A 286 9.17 -2.14 -34.60
C PRO A 286 10.54 -1.94 -35.26
N SER A 287 10.65 -1.00 -36.19
CA SER A 287 11.93 -0.59 -36.79
C SER A 287 12.21 0.87 -36.45
N VAL A 288 13.05 1.12 -35.45
CA VAL A 288 13.56 2.45 -35.11
C VAL A 288 15.08 2.46 -35.30
N PHE A 289 15.58 3.36 -36.15
CA PHE A 289 17.02 3.45 -36.43
C PHE A 289 17.79 3.93 -35.18
N GLY A 290 18.87 3.22 -34.82
CA GLY A 290 19.87 3.68 -33.85
C GLY A 290 19.48 3.69 -32.37
N HIS A 291 18.44 2.94 -31.96
CA HIS A 291 17.95 2.98 -30.57
C HIS A 291 18.51 1.87 -29.67
N GLY A 292 18.71 2.27 -28.41
CA GLY A 292 19.49 1.57 -27.38
C GLY A 292 18.75 0.47 -26.62
N ASP A 293 19.55 -0.38 -25.99
CA ASP A 293 19.19 -1.64 -25.37
C ASP A 293 18.31 -1.54 -24.10
N ASN A 294 17.17 -2.25 -24.10
CA ASN A 294 16.41 -2.57 -22.87
C ASN A 294 17.24 -3.41 -21.86
N ARG A 295 18.38 -3.96 -22.28
CA ARG A 295 19.28 -4.75 -21.42
C ARG A 295 19.78 -4.00 -20.19
N PHE A 296 19.95 -2.68 -20.26
CA PHE A 296 20.42 -1.90 -19.11
C PHE A 296 19.38 -1.83 -17.97
N ARG A 297 18.09 -1.66 -18.29
CA ARG A 297 17.01 -1.58 -17.30
C ARG A 297 16.78 -2.93 -16.63
N LEU A 298 16.75 -4.00 -17.42
CA LEU A 298 16.65 -5.36 -16.90
C LEU A 298 17.84 -5.71 -15.99
N PHE A 299 19.07 -5.35 -16.40
CA PHE A 299 20.25 -5.52 -15.56
C PHE A 299 20.13 -4.78 -14.24
N PHE A 300 19.66 -3.53 -14.28
CA PHE A 300 19.47 -2.72 -13.09
C PHE A 300 18.42 -3.33 -12.14
N ASP A 301 17.30 -3.84 -12.65
CA ASP A 301 16.27 -4.50 -11.85
C ASP A 301 16.77 -5.81 -11.22
N VAL A 302 17.62 -6.58 -11.92
CA VAL A 302 18.29 -7.76 -11.33
C VAL A 302 19.21 -7.34 -10.18
N VAL A 303 19.97 -6.24 -10.32
CA VAL A 303 20.81 -5.71 -9.24
C VAL A 303 19.98 -5.28 -8.03
N VAL A 304 18.78 -4.69 -8.24
CA VAL A 304 17.84 -4.37 -7.16
C VAL A 304 17.43 -5.64 -6.43
N ILE A 305 16.97 -6.67 -7.14
CA ILE A 305 16.53 -7.94 -6.53
C ILE A 305 17.66 -8.56 -5.71
N LEU A 306 18.88 -8.62 -6.24
CA LEU A 306 20.03 -9.17 -5.53
C LEU A 306 20.36 -8.38 -4.25
N THR A 307 20.32 -7.05 -4.32
CA THR A 307 20.58 -6.16 -3.17
C THR A 307 19.51 -6.33 -2.09
N CYS A 308 18.23 -6.36 -2.48
CA CYS A 308 17.10 -6.58 -1.58
C CYS A 308 17.08 -7.98 -0.99
N ALA A 309 17.40 -9.02 -1.76
CA ALA A 309 17.50 -10.40 -1.26
C ALA A 309 18.63 -10.54 -0.23
N LEU A 310 19.79 -9.94 -0.47
CA LEU A 310 20.88 -9.94 0.50
C LEU A 310 20.51 -9.15 1.76
N SER A 311 19.81 -8.01 1.62
CA SER A 311 19.27 -7.25 2.74
C SER A 311 18.30 -8.09 3.57
N PHE A 312 17.33 -8.73 2.91
CA PHE A 312 16.33 -9.58 3.53
C PHE A 312 16.98 -10.71 4.32
N LEU A 313 17.92 -11.45 3.73
CA LEU A 313 18.63 -12.54 4.40
C LEU A 313 19.41 -12.06 5.64
N LEU A 314 20.08 -10.91 5.55
CA LEU A 314 20.84 -10.34 6.68
C LEU A 314 19.95 -9.80 7.80
N CYS A 315 18.78 -9.25 7.45
CA CYS A 315 17.77 -8.76 8.39
C CYS A 315 17.01 -9.93 9.05
N ALA A 316 16.57 -10.92 8.27
CA ALA A 316 15.93 -12.14 8.75
C ALA A 316 16.85 -12.92 9.69
N ARG A 317 18.14 -13.07 9.35
CA ARG A 317 19.14 -13.66 10.25
C ARG A 317 19.29 -12.87 11.56
N SER A 318 19.19 -11.54 11.49
CA SER A 318 19.25 -10.68 12.68
C SER A 318 18.02 -10.84 13.57
N LEU A 319 16.83 -10.99 12.99
CA LEU A 319 15.58 -11.28 13.71
C LEU A 319 15.62 -12.67 14.34
N LEU A 320 16.03 -13.70 13.59
CA LEU A 320 16.17 -15.06 14.09
C LEU A 320 17.15 -15.14 15.27
N ARG A 321 18.26 -14.40 15.20
CA ARG A 321 19.21 -14.31 16.31
C ARG A 321 18.61 -13.62 17.53
N GLY A 322 17.77 -12.60 17.33
CA GLY A 322 17.01 -11.95 18.41
C GLY A 322 16.05 -12.93 19.09
N PHE A 323 15.28 -13.69 18.30
CA PHE A 323 14.37 -14.71 18.81
C PHE A 323 15.11 -15.83 19.55
N LEU A 324 16.22 -16.32 19.01
CA LEU A 324 17.04 -17.35 19.67
C LEU A 324 17.57 -16.85 21.01
N LEU A 325 18.12 -15.63 21.05
CA LEU A 325 18.63 -15.01 22.29
C LEU A 325 17.52 -14.76 23.32
N GLN A 326 16.33 -14.37 22.85
CA GLN A 326 15.15 -14.23 23.69
C GLN A 326 14.75 -15.56 24.34
N THR A 327 14.72 -16.66 23.58
CA THR A 327 14.39 -17.99 24.15
C THR A 327 15.46 -18.51 25.11
N GLU A 328 16.73 -18.17 24.88
CA GLU A 328 17.86 -18.51 25.76
C GLU A 328 17.73 -17.73 27.09
N PHE A 329 17.50 -16.42 27.01
CA PHE A 329 17.28 -15.57 28.18
C PHE A 329 16.02 -15.94 28.96
N ALA A 330 14.93 -16.27 28.27
CA ALA A 330 13.69 -16.74 28.90
C ALA A 330 13.89 -18.05 29.69
N ARG A 331 14.65 -19.00 29.11
CA ARG A 331 15.01 -20.24 29.79
C ARG A 331 15.92 -19.98 30.99
N PHE A 332 16.89 -19.08 30.86
CA PHE A 332 17.78 -18.68 31.94
C PHE A 332 17.02 -18.05 33.12
N LEU A 333 16.13 -17.09 32.87
CA LEU A 333 15.32 -16.47 33.91
C LEU A 333 14.40 -17.47 34.61
N ARG A 334 13.73 -18.34 33.83
CA ARG A 334 12.84 -19.36 34.40
C ARG A 334 13.58 -20.31 35.32
N ARG A 335 14.81 -20.71 34.97
CA ARG A 335 15.64 -21.61 35.79
C ARG A 335 16.13 -20.97 37.09
N ARG A 336 16.52 -19.69 37.06
CA ARG A 336 17.19 -19.05 38.20
C ARG A 336 16.26 -18.25 39.11
N GLN A 337 15.28 -17.57 38.53
CA GLN A 337 14.39 -16.65 39.26
C GLN A 337 12.95 -17.16 39.35
N GLY A 338 12.59 -18.27 38.70
CA GLY A 338 11.24 -18.84 38.73
C GLY A 338 10.17 -18.00 38.03
N HIS A 339 10.53 -16.85 37.47
CA HIS A 339 9.61 -15.92 36.82
C HIS A 339 9.62 -16.11 35.29
N ALA A 340 8.44 -15.99 34.67
CA ALA A 340 8.31 -15.95 33.22
C ALA A 340 8.40 -14.50 32.71
N LEU A 341 9.17 -14.27 31.65
CA LEU A 341 9.24 -12.96 30.98
C LEU A 341 7.87 -12.49 30.49
N SER A 342 7.55 -11.24 30.78
CA SER A 342 6.35 -10.58 30.28
C SER A 342 6.39 -10.40 28.75
N LEU A 343 5.22 -10.25 28.11
CA LEU A 343 5.13 -10.02 26.66
C LEU A 343 5.84 -8.74 26.22
N TRP A 344 5.86 -7.71 27.07
CA TRP A 344 6.52 -6.42 26.80
C TRP A 344 8.05 -6.54 26.80
N GLU A 345 8.63 -7.26 27.76
CA GLU A 345 10.07 -7.56 27.77
C GLU A 345 10.48 -8.45 26.60
N ARG A 346 9.59 -9.34 26.18
CA ARG A 346 9.77 -10.17 24.98
C ARG A 346 9.80 -9.33 23.70
N LEU A 347 8.93 -8.31 23.58
CA LEU A 347 8.90 -7.38 22.45
C LEU A 347 10.16 -6.51 22.38
N GLU A 348 10.87 -6.28 23.50
CA GLU A 348 12.12 -5.51 23.51
C GLU A 348 13.26 -6.17 22.71
N PHE A 349 13.28 -7.51 22.63
CA PHE A 349 14.22 -8.25 21.80
C PHE A 349 13.90 -8.16 20.30
N VAL A 350 12.65 -7.87 19.95
CA VAL A 350 12.18 -7.75 18.57
C VAL A 350 12.37 -6.31 18.09
N ASN A 351 13.42 -6.09 17.30
CA ASN A 351 13.70 -4.77 16.77
C ASN A 351 12.75 -4.46 15.59
N GLY A 352 11.76 -3.59 15.84
CA GLY A 352 10.76 -3.17 14.86
C GLY A 352 11.35 -2.58 13.57
N TRP A 353 12.54 -1.97 13.62
CA TRP A 353 13.21 -1.48 12.42
C TRP A 353 13.60 -2.61 11.46
N TYR A 354 13.99 -3.78 11.96
CA TYR A 354 14.26 -4.92 11.07
C TYR A 354 12.98 -5.49 10.46
N ILE A 355 11.85 -5.46 11.18
CA ILE A 355 10.55 -5.86 10.62
C ILE A 355 10.17 -4.93 9.48
N LEU A 356 10.28 -3.61 9.69
CA LEU A 356 10.01 -2.60 8.67
C LEU A 356 10.90 -2.77 7.43
N LEU A 357 12.19 -3.05 7.62
CA LEU A 357 13.11 -3.33 6.51
C LEU A 357 12.77 -4.64 5.76
N VAL A 358 12.38 -5.69 6.48
CA VAL A 358 11.96 -6.96 5.87
C VAL A 358 10.68 -6.79 5.06
N ALA A 359 9.68 -6.07 5.61
CA ALA A 359 8.45 -5.76 4.89
C ALA A 359 8.73 -4.94 3.62
N SER A 360 9.60 -3.94 3.73
CA SER A 360 10.10 -3.17 2.58
C SER A 360 10.76 -4.07 1.53
N ASP A 361 11.67 -4.98 1.93
CA ASP A 361 12.38 -5.86 0.99
C ASP A 361 11.41 -6.79 0.26
N ILE A 362 10.37 -7.31 0.93
CA ILE A 362 9.32 -8.14 0.30
C ILE A 362 8.56 -7.32 -0.75
N LEU A 363 8.14 -6.10 -0.42
CA LEU A 363 7.41 -5.21 -1.34
C LEU A 363 8.27 -4.78 -2.54
N THR A 364 9.56 -4.51 -2.34
CA THR A 364 10.46 -4.15 -3.44
C THR A 364 10.71 -5.33 -4.37
N ILE A 365 10.90 -6.55 -3.83
CA ILE A 365 11.09 -7.75 -4.65
C ILE A 365 9.83 -8.06 -5.45
N SER A 366 8.65 -8.05 -4.81
CA SER A 366 7.39 -8.29 -5.52
C SER A 366 7.09 -7.22 -6.57
N GLY A 367 7.32 -5.95 -6.24
CA GLY A 367 7.20 -4.83 -7.17
C GLY A 367 8.17 -4.93 -8.36
N THR A 368 9.42 -5.35 -8.14
CA THR A 368 10.41 -5.50 -9.22
C THR A 368 10.08 -6.68 -10.13
N ILE A 369 9.58 -7.80 -9.60
CA ILE A 369 9.10 -8.93 -10.42
C ILE A 369 7.92 -8.49 -11.30
N MET A 370 6.97 -7.76 -10.72
CA MET A 370 5.84 -7.18 -11.46
C MET A 370 6.33 -6.22 -12.55
N LYS A 371 7.29 -5.35 -12.22
CA LYS A 371 7.92 -4.41 -13.17
C LYS A 371 8.54 -5.14 -14.36
N ILE A 372 9.33 -6.19 -14.11
CA ILE A 372 9.91 -7.02 -15.19
C ILE A 372 8.80 -7.66 -16.03
N GLY A 373 7.71 -8.12 -15.41
CA GLY A 373 6.55 -8.67 -16.12
C GLY A 373 5.81 -7.64 -17.00
N ILE A 374 5.80 -6.38 -16.59
CA ILE A 374 5.26 -5.25 -17.36
C ILE A 374 6.20 -4.89 -18.52
N GLU A 375 7.51 -4.82 -18.27
CA GLU A 375 8.50 -4.58 -19.32
C GLU A 375 8.51 -5.71 -20.36
N ALA A 376 8.26 -6.96 -19.94
CA ALA A 376 8.08 -8.13 -20.80
C ALA A 376 6.65 -8.23 -21.41
N LYS A 377 5.79 -7.23 -21.19
CA LYS A 377 4.42 -7.11 -21.72
C LYS A 377 3.48 -8.28 -21.43
N ASN A 378 3.79 -9.10 -20.41
CA ASN A 378 2.92 -10.17 -19.95
C ASN A 378 1.84 -9.67 -18.98
N LEU A 379 2.09 -8.52 -18.33
CA LEU A 379 1.23 -7.93 -17.31
C LEU A 379 0.97 -6.45 -17.64
N ALA A 380 -0.26 -5.98 -17.39
CA ALA A 380 -0.68 -4.60 -17.67
C ALA A 380 -1.08 -3.81 -16.40
N SER A 381 -0.76 -4.32 -15.20
CA SER A 381 -1.17 -3.74 -13.92
C SER A 381 -0.14 -2.76 -13.36
N TYR A 382 -0.02 -1.58 -13.98
CA TYR A 382 0.89 -0.50 -13.56
C TYR A 382 0.55 0.05 -12.17
N ASP A 383 -0.73 0.11 -11.80
CA ASP A 383 -1.18 0.66 -10.52
C ASP A 383 -0.65 -0.15 -9.33
N VAL A 384 -0.78 -1.48 -9.40
CA VAL A 384 -0.30 -2.39 -8.35
C VAL A 384 1.22 -2.32 -8.22
N CYS A 385 1.94 -2.29 -9.35
CA CYS A 385 3.39 -2.13 -9.36
C CYS A 385 3.81 -0.80 -8.72
N SER A 386 3.12 0.29 -9.06
CA SER A 386 3.39 1.63 -8.53
C SER A 386 3.15 1.72 -7.03
N ILE A 387 2.07 1.11 -6.52
CA ILE A 387 1.78 1.06 -5.08
C ILE A 387 2.85 0.23 -4.35
N LEU A 388 3.22 -0.94 -4.88
CA LEU A 388 4.25 -1.79 -4.26
C LEU A 388 5.61 -1.10 -4.19
N LEU A 389 6.11 -0.58 -5.32
CA LEU A 389 7.41 0.10 -5.38
C LEU A 389 7.40 1.41 -4.57
N GLY A 390 6.32 2.20 -4.67
CA GLY A 390 6.15 3.47 -3.95
C GLY A 390 6.10 3.27 -2.42
N THR A 391 5.25 2.35 -1.94
CA THR A 391 5.17 2.02 -0.50
C THR A 391 6.47 1.40 0.00
N SER A 392 7.13 0.55 -0.79
CA SER A 392 8.43 -0.02 -0.42
C SER A 392 9.48 1.07 -0.24
N THR A 393 9.53 2.05 -1.14
CA THR A 393 10.48 3.18 -1.08
C THR A 393 10.20 4.08 0.10
N LEU A 394 8.92 4.38 0.39
CA LEU A 394 8.52 5.11 1.60
C LEU A 394 9.04 4.42 2.87
N LEU A 395 8.86 3.09 2.98
CA LEU A 395 9.36 2.32 4.11
C LEU A 395 10.91 2.31 4.15
N VAL A 396 11.60 2.21 3.01
CA VAL A 396 13.07 2.32 2.96
C VAL A 396 13.55 3.66 3.53
N TRP A 397 12.91 4.77 3.13
CA TRP A 397 13.24 6.12 3.60
C TRP A 397 12.89 6.33 5.07
N VAL A 398 11.76 5.83 5.55
CA VAL A 398 11.46 5.77 7.00
C VAL A 398 12.53 4.96 7.74
N GLY A 399 13.05 3.90 7.11
CA GLY A 399 14.18 3.12 7.62
C GLY A 399 15.45 3.92 7.88
N VAL A 400 15.65 5.06 7.20
CA VAL A 400 16.79 5.98 7.44
C VAL A 400 16.75 6.57 8.84
N ILE A 401 15.55 6.79 9.40
CA ILE A 401 15.35 7.33 10.75
C ILE A 401 16.05 6.47 11.80
N ARG A 402 16.14 5.15 11.57
CA ARG A 402 16.94 4.24 12.41
C ARG A 402 18.40 4.69 12.53
N TYR A 403 19.03 5.12 11.43
CA TYR A 403 20.44 5.52 11.46
C TYR A 403 20.63 6.88 12.16
N LEU A 404 19.59 7.71 12.19
CA LEU A 404 19.58 8.96 12.95
C LEU A 404 19.54 8.71 14.48
N THR A 405 18.99 7.58 14.95
CA THR A 405 19.03 7.22 16.39
C THR A 405 20.43 7.04 16.97
N PHE A 406 21.48 6.91 16.14
CA PHE A 406 22.86 6.86 16.63
C PHE A 406 23.35 8.20 17.19
N PHE A 407 22.71 9.29 16.78
CA PHE A 407 22.99 10.62 17.31
C PHE A 407 22.08 10.91 18.49
N GLN A 408 22.68 11.19 19.66
CA GLN A 408 21.96 11.41 20.91
C GLN A 408 20.87 12.49 20.79
N LYS A 409 21.12 13.58 20.05
CA LYS A 409 20.14 14.66 19.83
C LYS A 409 18.88 14.21 19.07
N TYR A 410 19.03 13.39 18.02
CA TYR A 410 17.90 12.92 17.21
C TYR A 410 17.18 11.73 17.87
N ASN A 411 17.89 10.97 18.72
CA ASN A 411 17.31 9.86 19.46
C ASN A 411 16.19 10.33 20.43
N ILE A 412 16.31 11.54 21.00
CA ILE A 412 15.27 12.13 21.88
C ILE A 412 13.93 12.19 21.14
N LEU A 413 13.90 12.76 19.94
CA LEU A 413 12.67 12.95 19.17
C LEU A 413 11.97 11.61 18.84
N ILE A 414 12.75 10.61 18.43
CA ILE A 414 12.24 9.29 18.06
C ILE A 414 11.75 8.52 19.31
N ALA A 415 12.48 8.66 20.43
CA ALA A 415 12.08 8.09 21.71
C ALA A 415 10.79 8.74 22.23
N THR A 416 10.65 10.07 22.12
CA THR A 416 9.42 10.80 22.43
C THR A 416 8.24 10.26 21.64
N LEU A 417 8.37 10.08 20.32
CA LEU A 417 7.29 9.53 19.49
C LEU A 417 6.89 8.12 19.93
N ARG A 418 7.87 7.25 20.24
CA ARG A 418 7.62 5.88 20.71
C ARG A 418 6.87 5.84 22.04
N VAL A 419 7.21 6.74 22.96
CA VAL A 419 6.58 6.81 24.30
C VAL A 419 5.22 7.50 24.25
N ALA A 420 5.05 8.49 23.38
CA ALA A 420 3.77 9.15 23.15
C ALA A 420 2.77 8.24 22.40
N LEU A 421 3.22 7.32 21.54
CA LEU A 421 2.32 6.56 20.66
C LEU A 421 1.22 5.77 21.40
N PRO A 422 1.47 5.06 22.51
CA PRO A 422 0.39 4.37 23.23
C PRO A 422 -0.64 5.31 23.88
N SER A 423 -0.21 6.44 24.44
CA SER A 423 -1.12 7.42 25.05
C SER A 423 -1.93 8.15 23.96
N VAL A 424 -1.27 8.54 22.87
CA VAL A 424 -1.89 9.11 21.67
C VAL A 424 -2.91 8.15 21.07
N MET A 425 -2.59 6.86 20.89
CA MET A 425 -3.53 5.88 20.33
C MET A 425 -4.79 5.72 21.19
N ARG A 426 -4.66 5.68 22.52
CA ARG A 426 -5.83 5.65 23.43
C ARG A 426 -6.69 6.90 23.29
N PHE A 427 -6.05 8.07 23.25
CA PHE A 427 -6.75 9.34 23.04
C PHE A 427 -7.44 9.38 21.67
N CYS A 428 -6.77 8.96 20.61
CA CYS A 428 -7.34 8.82 19.26
C CYS A 428 -8.55 7.90 19.23
N CYS A 429 -8.54 6.77 19.95
CA CYS A 429 -9.72 5.91 20.04
C CYS A 429 -10.92 6.63 20.66
N CYS A 430 -10.73 7.38 21.75
CA CYS A 430 -11.79 8.18 22.37
C CYS A 430 -12.33 9.26 21.42
N VAL A 431 -11.43 9.97 20.74
CA VAL A 431 -11.77 11.01 19.76
C VAL A 431 -12.48 10.42 18.55
N ALA A 432 -12.06 9.24 18.08
CA ALA A 432 -12.65 8.56 16.93
C ALA A 432 -14.13 8.22 17.15
N VAL A 433 -14.52 7.85 18.38
CA VAL A 433 -15.95 7.61 18.71
C VAL A 433 -16.77 8.88 18.53
N ILE A 434 -16.28 10.03 19.01
CA ILE A 434 -16.95 11.33 18.84
C ILE A 434 -16.98 11.71 17.36
N TYR A 435 -15.85 11.57 16.67
CA TYR A 435 -15.70 11.88 15.25
C TYR A 435 -16.67 11.07 14.38
N LEU A 436 -16.82 9.77 14.63
CA LEU A 436 -17.80 8.92 13.95
C LEU A 436 -19.24 9.38 14.23
N GLY A 437 -19.54 9.80 15.46
CA GLY A 437 -20.83 10.42 15.81
C GLY A 437 -21.13 11.64 14.94
N TYR A 438 -20.16 12.54 14.77
CA TYR A 438 -20.28 13.67 13.85
C TYR A 438 -20.41 13.21 12.39
N CYS A 439 -19.65 12.20 11.95
CA CYS A 439 -19.72 11.68 10.58
C CYS A 439 -21.13 11.14 10.25
N PHE A 440 -21.69 10.28 11.10
CA PHE A 440 -23.02 9.71 10.86
C PHE A 440 -24.11 10.79 10.89
N CYS A 441 -24.02 11.71 11.85
CA CYS A 441 -24.95 12.83 11.98
C CYS A 441 -24.88 13.76 10.75
N GLY A 442 -23.68 14.15 10.32
CA GLY A 442 -23.47 14.99 9.15
C GLY A 442 -23.93 14.30 7.86
N TRP A 443 -23.65 13.01 7.71
CA TRP A 443 -24.05 12.22 6.55
C TRP A 443 -25.57 12.20 6.36
N ILE A 444 -26.34 11.87 7.42
CA ILE A 444 -27.79 11.73 7.29
C ILE A 444 -28.51 13.08 7.22
N VAL A 445 -28.07 14.09 7.99
CA VAL A 445 -28.76 15.37 8.06
C VAL A 445 -28.36 16.31 6.92
N LEU A 446 -27.06 16.40 6.61
CA LEU A 446 -26.53 17.33 5.61
C LEU A 446 -26.36 16.70 4.23
N GLY A 447 -26.28 15.37 4.13
CA GLY A 447 -26.02 14.66 2.86
C GLY A 447 -27.00 14.96 1.72
N PRO A 448 -28.32 15.07 1.96
CA PRO A 448 -29.27 15.45 0.91
C PRO A 448 -29.08 16.88 0.38
N TYR A 449 -28.53 17.77 1.19
CA TYR A 449 -28.46 19.22 0.92
C TYR A 449 -27.06 19.68 0.52
N HIS A 450 -26.01 18.90 0.81
CA HIS A 450 -24.63 19.32 0.61
C HIS A 450 -23.81 18.24 -0.11
N MET A 451 -23.13 18.63 -1.19
CA MET A 451 -22.36 17.72 -2.05
C MET A 451 -21.26 16.97 -1.28
N LYS A 452 -20.53 17.65 -0.40
CA LYS A 452 -19.46 17.03 0.43
C LYS A 452 -19.97 16.04 1.48
N PHE A 453 -21.27 16.01 1.78
CA PHE A 453 -21.84 15.11 2.79
C PHE A 453 -22.61 13.92 2.20
N ARG A 454 -22.56 13.69 0.87
CA ARG A 454 -23.37 12.66 0.20
C ARG A 454 -23.00 11.22 0.58
N SER A 455 -21.71 10.94 0.75
CA SER A 455 -21.20 9.61 1.12
C SER A 455 -20.38 9.69 2.40
N LEU A 456 -20.36 8.61 3.19
CA LEU A 456 -19.62 8.58 4.44
C LEU A 456 -18.11 8.85 4.26
N SER A 457 -17.51 8.42 3.14
CA SER A 457 -16.10 8.71 2.81
C SER A 457 -15.87 10.21 2.63
N MET A 458 -16.70 10.85 1.80
CA MET A 458 -16.60 12.30 1.55
C MET A 458 -16.87 13.12 2.82
N VAL A 459 -17.78 12.65 3.68
CA VAL A 459 -18.02 13.28 4.99
C VAL A 459 -16.76 13.21 5.85
N SER A 460 -16.09 12.04 5.88
CA SER A 460 -14.85 11.88 6.64
C SER A 460 -13.73 12.78 6.08
N GLU A 461 -13.56 12.82 4.76
CA GLU A 461 -12.60 13.70 4.09
C GLU A 461 -12.89 15.17 4.40
N CYS A 462 -14.15 15.61 4.29
CA CYS A 462 -14.56 16.97 4.59
C CYS A 462 -14.31 17.34 6.05
N LEU A 463 -14.70 16.49 7.00
CA LEU A 463 -14.49 16.75 8.42
C LEU A 463 -13.00 16.72 8.79
N PHE A 464 -12.20 15.86 8.15
CA PHE A 464 -10.76 15.82 8.35
C PHE A 464 -10.07 17.09 7.80
N SER A 465 -10.47 17.56 6.63
CA SER A 465 -10.02 18.85 6.08
C SER A 465 -10.40 20.01 7.01
N LEU A 466 -11.61 20.03 7.56
CA LEU A 466 -12.07 21.05 8.50
C LEU A 466 -11.27 21.06 9.82
N ILE A 467 -10.86 19.89 10.35
CA ILE A 467 -9.98 19.83 11.54
C ILE A 467 -8.65 20.54 11.28
N ASN A 468 -8.15 20.49 10.05
CA ASN A 468 -6.92 21.15 9.62
C ASN A 468 -7.14 22.59 9.12
N GLY A 469 -8.37 23.11 9.18
CA GLY A 469 -8.71 24.48 8.78
C GLY A 469 -8.90 24.69 7.28
N ASP A 470 -8.98 23.62 6.49
CA ASP A 470 -9.18 23.69 5.04
C ASP A 470 -10.67 23.82 4.68
N ASP A 471 -10.97 24.61 3.65
CA ASP A 471 -12.30 24.77 3.05
C ASP A 471 -13.46 25.21 3.98
N MET A 472 -13.16 25.83 5.13
CA MET A 472 -14.17 26.19 6.14
C MET A 472 -15.30 27.06 5.58
N PHE A 473 -14.99 28.19 4.94
CA PHE A 473 -16.02 29.11 4.44
C PHE A 473 -16.90 28.49 3.35
N VAL A 474 -16.31 27.70 2.45
CA VAL A 474 -17.04 27.03 1.36
C VAL A 474 -18.11 26.10 1.91
N THR A 475 -17.81 25.36 2.99
CA THR A 475 -18.81 24.49 3.64
C THR A 475 -19.97 25.26 4.26
N PHE A 476 -19.74 26.46 4.80
CA PHE A 476 -20.82 27.31 5.31
C PHE A 476 -21.65 27.94 4.18
N ALA A 477 -20.99 28.41 3.12
CA ALA A 477 -21.66 29.08 2.00
C ALA A 477 -22.56 28.14 1.20
N ALA A 478 -22.16 26.88 1.03
CA ALA A 478 -22.92 25.89 0.27
C ALA A 478 -24.25 25.46 0.94
N MET A 479 -24.45 25.76 2.24
CA MET A 479 -25.65 25.35 3.00
C MET A 479 -26.87 26.28 2.84
N GLN A 480 -26.75 27.39 2.09
CA GLN A 480 -27.68 28.54 2.21
C GLN A 480 -29.07 28.37 1.56
N ALA A 481 -29.41 27.23 0.95
CA ALA A 481 -30.43 27.26 -0.11
C ALA A 481 -31.84 26.70 0.16
N HIS A 482 -32.13 25.91 1.22
CA HIS A 482 -33.38 25.12 1.20
C HIS A 482 -34.30 25.13 2.43
N SER A 483 -33.80 25.09 3.67
CA SER A 483 -34.67 25.14 4.85
C SER A 483 -34.00 25.81 6.05
N GLY A 484 -34.74 26.68 6.75
CA GLY A 484 -34.21 27.43 7.89
C GLY A 484 -33.77 26.54 9.06
N LEU A 485 -34.47 25.42 9.27
CA LEU A 485 -34.11 24.44 10.32
C LEU A 485 -32.82 23.68 10.01
N VAL A 486 -32.65 23.18 8.78
CA VAL A 486 -31.41 22.48 8.39
C VAL A 486 -30.25 23.47 8.32
N TRP A 487 -30.50 24.70 7.87
CA TRP A 487 -29.50 25.75 7.91
C TRP A 487 -29.04 26.03 9.35
N LEU A 488 -29.96 26.26 10.29
CA LEU A 488 -29.62 26.48 11.71
C LEU A 488 -28.87 25.29 12.31
N PHE A 489 -29.34 24.07 12.03
CA PHE A 489 -28.68 22.85 12.46
C PHE A 489 -27.26 22.76 11.90
N SER A 490 -27.06 23.07 10.62
CA SER A 490 -25.74 23.02 9.99
C SER A 490 -24.76 24.01 10.58
N GLN A 491 -25.22 25.24 10.91
CA GLN A 491 -24.41 26.23 11.59
C GLN A 491 -23.98 25.69 12.96
N LEU A 492 -24.93 25.22 13.78
CA LEU A 492 -24.65 24.67 15.10
C LEU A 492 -23.70 23.45 15.03
N TYR A 493 -23.94 22.55 14.08
CA TYR A 493 -23.13 21.36 13.83
C TYR A 493 -21.69 21.73 13.45
N LEU A 494 -21.49 22.63 12.48
CA LEU A 494 -20.15 23.01 12.03
C LEU A 494 -19.41 23.82 13.11
N TYR A 495 -20.06 24.79 13.77
CA TYR A 495 -19.44 25.54 14.86
C TYR A 495 -19.07 24.65 16.05
N SER A 496 -19.94 23.73 16.45
CA SER A 496 -19.64 22.78 17.54
C SER A 496 -18.50 21.84 17.16
N PHE A 497 -18.48 21.31 15.93
CA PHE A 497 -17.40 20.46 15.45
C PHE A 497 -16.06 21.19 15.41
N ILE A 498 -16.00 22.35 14.75
CA ILE A 498 -14.78 23.15 14.58
C ILE A 498 -14.23 23.58 15.94
N SER A 499 -15.08 24.11 16.82
CA SER A 499 -14.64 24.57 18.15
C SER A 499 -14.13 23.42 19.02
N LEU A 500 -14.83 22.28 19.03
CA LEU A 500 -14.43 21.11 19.80
C LEU A 500 -13.13 20.51 19.28
N PHE A 501 -13.02 20.25 17.97
CA PHE A 501 -11.89 19.53 17.42
C PHE A 501 -10.62 20.39 17.31
N ILE A 502 -10.75 21.66 16.89
CA ILE A 502 -9.58 22.54 16.74
C ILE A 502 -9.10 23.03 18.11
N TYR A 503 -9.99 23.57 18.95
CA TYR A 503 -9.53 24.21 20.18
C TYR A 503 -9.27 23.22 21.32
N MET A 504 -10.08 22.16 21.44
CA MET A 504 -9.93 21.21 22.55
C MET A 504 -9.10 19.99 22.14
N VAL A 505 -9.53 19.26 21.12
CA VAL A 505 -8.91 17.97 20.76
C VAL A 505 -7.49 18.15 20.24
N LEU A 506 -7.26 19.07 19.29
CA LEU A 506 -5.93 19.32 18.73
C LEU A 506 -4.96 19.85 19.80
N SER A 507 -5.42 20.76 20.66
CA SER A 507 -4.61 21.28 21.78
C SER A 507 -4.21 20.19 22.77
N LEU A 508 -5.14 19.29 23.13
CA LEU A 508 -4.85 18.13 23.98
C LEU A 508 -3.87 17.16 23.31
N PHE A 509 -4.01 16.93 22.00
CA PHE A 509 -3.08 16.10 21.24
C PHE A 509 -1.65 16.65 21.28
N ILE A 510 -1.49 17.96 21.07
CA ILE A 510 -0.21 18.66 21.16
C ILE A 510 0.34 18.59 22.60
N ALA A 511 -0.51 18.79 23.61
CA ALA A 511 -0.11 18.71 25.02
C ALA A 511 0.38 17.31 25.43
N LEU A 512 -0.25 16.23 24.95
CA LEU A 512 0.18 14.85 25.22
C LEU A 512 1.56 14.54 24.63
N ILE A 513 1.82 15.00 23.40
CA ILE A 513 3.12 14.83 22.75
C ILE A 513 4.17 15.67 23.49
N THR A 514 3.82 16.90 23.87
CA THR A 514 4.72 17.82 24.58
C THR A 514 5.07 17.31 25.98
N GLY A 515 4.11 16.75 26.72
CA GLY A 515 4.37 16.10 28.01
C GLY A 515 5.27 14.88 27.88
N SER A 516 5.09 14.09 26.81
CA SER A 516 5.99 12.96 26.52
C SER A 516 7.40 13.42 26.12
N TYR A 517 7.53 14.61 25.52
CA TYR A 517 8.81 15.20 25.17
C TYR A 517 9.58 15.64 26.42
N GLU A 518 8.95 16.41 27.31
CA GLU A 518 9.60 16.90 28.53
C GLU A 518 9.99 15.75 29.48
N THR A 519 9.17 14.71 29.62
CA THR A 519 9.51 13.52 30.44
C THR A 519 10.78 12.83 29.93
N ILE A 520 10.92 12.64 28.61
CA ILE A 520 12.12 12.02 28.02
C ILE A 520 13.35 12.93 28.15
N LYS A 521 13.17 14.24 27.99
CA LYS A 521 14.24 15.23 28.16
C LYS A 521 14.74 15.28 29.60
N GLN A 522 13.85 15.17 30.59
CA GLN A 522 14.22 15.08 32.01
C GLN A 522 14.94 13.77 32.32
N HIS A 523 14.41 12.62 31.85
CA HIS A 523 15.04 11.31 32.04
C HIS A 523 16.48 11.23 31.48
N GLN A 524 16.78 11.94 30.39
CA GLN A 524 18.15 12.01 29.87
C GLN A 524 19.06 12.99 30.62
N SER A 525 18.49 14.01 31.26
CA SER A 525 19.24 15.00 32.04
C SER A 525 19.64 14.45 33.40
N GLU A 526 18.81 13.60 34.01
CA GLU A 526 19.02 13.04 35.36
C GLU A 526 19.78 11.69 35.35
N GLY A 527 20.05 11.09 34.20
CA GLY A 527 20.89 9.89 34.08
C GLY A 527 20.28 8.58 34.64
N GLU A 528 19.15 8.65 35.35
CA GLU A 528 18.41 7.48 35.82
C GLU A 528 17.47 6.94 34.74
N ALA A 529 18.01 6.06 33.89
CA ALA A 529 17.15 5.15 33.16
C ALA A 529 16.52 4.18 34.18
N GLN A 530 15.25 4.38 34.55
CA GLN A 530 14.39 3.30 35.05
C GLN A 530 14.25 2.27 33.94
N GLY A 531 15.27 1.43 33.81
CA GLY A 531 15.33 0.42 32.78
C GLY A 531 14.43 -0.75 33.14
N SER A 532 13.86 -1.37 32.09
CA SER A 532 13.32 -2.74 32.14
C SER A 532 14.27 -3.67 32.92
N GLN A 533 13.77 -4.73 33.59
CA GLN A 533 14.62 -5.67 34.33
C GLN A 533 15.77 -6.22 33.47
N LEU A 534 15.54 -6.31 32.16
CA LEU A 534 16.54 -6.60 31.13
C LEU A 534 17.67 -5.56 31.07
N GLN A 535 17.34 -4.27 31.03
CA GLN A 535 18.31 -3.18 30.97
C GLN A 535 19.11 -3.07 32.27
N ALA A 536 18.46 -3.28 33.43
CA ALA A 536 19.15 -3.40 34.71
C ALA A 536 20.10 -4.60 34.76
N TYR A 537 19.71 -5.74 34.17
CA TYR A 537 20.56 -6.93 34.07
C TYR A 537 21.76 -6.73 33.12
N ILE A 538 21.58 -5.98 32.03
CA ILE A 538 22.64 -5.60 31.07
C ILE A 538 23.60 -4.57 31.69
N ALA A 539 23.08 -3.58 32.44
CA ALA A 539 23.85 -2.52 33.07
C ALA A 539 24.86 -3.04 34.11
N LYS A 540 24.58 -4.20 34.73
CA LYS A 540 25.53 -4.89 35.63
C LYS A 540 26.84 -5.32 34.94
N CYS A 541 26.88 -5.36 33.61
CA CYS A 541 28.11 -5.64 32.87
C CYS A 541 28.91 -4.33 32.64
N GLN A 542 29.96 -4.09 33.42
CA GLN A 542 30.81 -2.90 33.32
C GLN A 542 31.85 -2.94 32.17
N ASP A 543 31.94 -4.03 31.40
CA ASP A 543 32.95 -4.18 30.34
C ASP A 543 32.77 -3.12 29.23
N SER A 544 33.81 -2.30 28.99
CA SER A 544 33.80 -1.26 27.96
C SER A 544 33.93 -1.86 26.54
N PRO A 545 33.38 -1.20 25.49
CA PRO A 545 33.46 -1.70 24.12
C PRO A 545 34.90 -1.94 23.64
N ALA A 546 35.88 -1.19 24.17
CA ALA A 546 37.30 -1.29 23.82
C ALA A 546 38.08 -2.35 24.64
N SER A 547 37.47 -2.99 25.63
CA SER A 547 38.15 -3.87 26.60
C SER A 547 38.72 -5.18 26.02
N GLY A 548 38.54 -5.46 24.73
CA GLY A 548 39.02 -6.69 24.07
C GLY A 548 38.31 -7.98 24.49
N LYS A 549 37.61 -8.01 25.64
CA LYS A 549 36.90 -9.18 26.18
C LYS A 549 35.80 -9.71 25.25
N PHE A 550 35.20 -8.86 24.42
CA PHE A 550 34.23 -9.27 23.40
C PHE A 550 34.83 -10.10 22.25
N ARG A 551 36.16 -10.16 22.11
CA ARG A 551 36.85 -11.00 21.12
C ARG A 551 37.07 -12.44 21.59
N ARG A 552 37.01 -12.71 22.90
CA ARG A 552 37.47 -13.96 23.54
C ARG A 552 36.56 -15.20 23.36
N GLY A 553 35.61 -15.17 22.42
CA GLY A 553 34.66 -16.27 22.18
C GLY A 553 34.38 -16.57 20.70
N SER A 554 35.26 -16.15 19.78
CA SER A 554 35.19 -16.56 18.37
C SER A 554 36.13 -17.73 18.10
N GLY A 555 36.00 -18.82 18.87
CA GLY A 555 36.53 -20.11 18.44
C GLY A 555 35.77 -20.55 17.19
N THR A 556 36.48 -20.65 16.06
CA THR A 556 36.23 -21.60 14.97
C THR A 556 34.75 -21.89 14.63
N ALA A 557 34.03 -20.87 14.15
CA ALA A 557 32.90 -21.11 13.26
C ALA A 557 33.34 -20.65 11.86
N CYS A 558 33.91 -21.61 11.12
CA CYS A 558 34.28 -21.46 9.73
C CYS A 558 33.06 -20.92 8.96
N SER A 559 33.25 -19.77 8.32
CA SER A 559 32.21 -19.17 7.49
C SER A 559 32.21 -19.90 6.16
N LEU A 560 31.11 -20.60 5.86
CA LEU A 560 30.82 -21.35 4.61
C LEU A 560 30.86 -20.50 3.30
N LEU A 561 31.51 -19.34 3.31
CA LEU A 561 31.61 -18.42 2.17
C LEU A 561 33.05 -17.92 1.92
N CYS A 562 34.06 -18.55 2.52
CA CYS A 562 35.46 -18.25 2.25
C CYS A 562 36.11 -19.41 1.47
N CYS A 563 36.06 -19.36 0.14
CA CYS A 563 36.74 -20.30 -0.76
C CYS A 563 38.26 -20.02 -0.87
N CYS A 564 38.98 -19.94 0.26
CA CYS A 564 40.45 -19.85 0.27
C CYS A 564 40.99 -20.39 1.61
N CYS A 565 40.96 -21.71 1.80
CA CYS A 565 41.78 -22.36 2.83
C CYS A 565 43.06 -22.87 2.14
N SER A 566 44.17 -22.15 2.32
CA SER A 566 45.50 -22.74 2.10
C SER A 566 45.79 -23.73 3.22
N ARG A 567 46.15 -24.93 2.78
CA ARG A 567 46.62 -26.11 3.51
C ARG A 567 47.78 -25.75 4.46
N GLU A 568 47.70 -26.15 5.73
CA GLU A 568 48.91 -26.30 6.57
C GLU A 568 49.67 -27.57 6.17
N PRO A 569 51.01 -27.59 6.20
CA PRO A 569 51.77 -28.84 6.24
C PRO A 569 51.98 -29.30 7.69
N LEU A 570 52.00 -30.62 7.85
CA LEU A 570 52.20 -31.35 9.10
C LEU A 570 53.53 -31.04 9.79
N GLN A 571 53.43 -30.96 11.12
CA GLN A 571 54.34 -31.39 12.17
C GLN A 571 55.65 -32.11 11.77
N GLU A 572 56.79 -31.54 12.20
CA GLU A 572 58.01 -32.29 12.50
C GLU A 572 58.55 -31.88 13.89
N ASN A 573 58.90 -32.90 14.68
CA ASN A 573 59.48 -32.81 16.02
C ASN A 573 61.00 -32.60 15.94
N SER A 574 61.56 -31.71 16.77
CA SER A 574 62.92 -31.81 17.36
C SER A 574 63.17 -30.59 18.26
N LEU A 575 63.17 -30.71 19.59
CA LEU A 575 64.36 -30.94 20.44
C LEU A 575 65.43 -29.83 20.40
N LEU A 576 65.51 -29.12 21.55
CA LEU A 576 66.72 -28.80 22.33
C LEU A 576 67.86 -27.89 21.78
N VAL A 577 68.25 -26.95 22.66
CA VAL A 577 69.57 -26.25 22.79
C VAL A 577 69.81 -25.15 21.73
N ASN A 578 70.10 -23.89 22.06
CA ASN A 578 70.87 -23.26 23.15
C ASN A 578 70.23 -21.93 23.57
#